data_AF-A0A927S543-F1
#
_entry.id   AF-A0A927S543-F1
#
_cell.length_a   1.000
_cell.length_b   1.000
_cell.length_c   1.000
_cell.angle_alpha   90.00
_cell.angle_beta   90.00
_cell.angle_gamma   90.00
#
_symmetry.space_group_name_H-M   'P 1'
#
loop_
_entity.id
_entity.type
_entity.pdbx_description
1 polymer ?
#
loop_
_entity_poly.entity_id
_entity_poly.type
_entity_poly.pdbx_seq_one_letter_code
_entity_poly.pdbx_strand_id
1 'polypeptide(L)'
;MGRKYGSLHIRLENTNLSVDVVKNSYRSVMDAVFSSDVKTVAERLGLNIIEQQLPILNSLVNAGLSCSSKQTMVEHDGFVSVSDERITFENIHNIAQKLSAIITLPVFFSSVYDDDIFIFGLCENRETISLHISGTCEAYGMTHVLHNIGVLEKYVSINENSAMKLQELCGADAERALIKAIGFQLDIK
;
A
#
# COMPACT_ATOMS: atom_id res chain seq x y z
N MET A 1 20.56 2.22 -6.80
CA MET A 1 19.51 1.68 -5.91
C MET A 1 18.19 2.04 -6.55
N GLY A 2 17.31 1.06 -6.67
CA GLY A 2 16.09 1.24 -7.42
C GLY A 2 15.06 2.11 -6.76
N ARG A 3 14.24 2.78 -7.56
CA ARG A 3 13.11 3.57 -7.05
C ARG A 3 11.97 2.62 -6.71
N LYS A 4 11.50 2.67 -5.46
CA LYS A 4 10.35 1.90 -4.97
C LYS A 4 9.25 2.88 -4.61
N TYR A 5 8.13 2.82 -5.32
CA TYR A 5 6.94 3.58 -4.97
C TYR A 5 5.81 2.61 -4.69
N GLY A 6 5.11 2.81 -3.58
CA GLY A 6 3.95 2.04 -3.20
C GLY A 6 2.89 2.98 -2.65
N SER A 7 1.66 2.83 -3.13
CA SER A 7 0.55 3.67 -2.75
C SER A 7 -0.73 2.86 -2.54
N LEU A 8 -1.51 3.30 -1.55
CA LEU A 8 -2.82 2.76 -1.23
C LEU A 8 -3.87 3.82 -1.52
N HIS A 9 -5.02 3.41 -2.03
CA HIS A 9 -6.09 4.29 -2.46
C HIS A 9 -7.41 3.74 -1.95
N ILE A 10 -8.13 4.56 -1.18
CA ILE A 10 -9.39 4.20 -0.54
C ILE A 10 -10.46 5.16 -1.04
N ARG A 11 -11.46 4.66 -1.75
CA ARG A 11 -12.63 5.45 -2.12
C ARG A 11 -13.52 5.66 -0.90
N LEU A 12 -13.69 6.92 -0.49
CA LEU A 12 -14.59 7.33 0.59
C LEU A 12 -15.93 7.88 0.09
N GLU A 13 -16.05 8.12 -1.22
CA GLU A 13 -17.30 8.54 -1.83
C GLU A 13 -18.46 7.61 -1.45
N ASN A 14 -19.56 8.18 -0.95
CA ASN A 14 -20.74 7.46 -0.45
C ASN A 14 -20.51 6.57 0.78
N THR A 15 -19.42 6.80 1.53
CA THR A 15 -19.17 6.13 2.82
C THR A 15 -19.36 7.10 3.98
N ASN A 16 -19.64 6.56 5.18
CA ASN A 16 -19.67 7.35 6.42
C ASN A 16 -18.30 7.44 7.12
N LEU A 17 -17.24 6.95 6.47
CA LEU A 17 -15.90 6.90 7.04
C LEU A 17 -15.20 8.24 6.84
N SER A 18 -14.67 8.81 7.92
CA SER A 18 -13.85 10.02 7.84
C SER A 18 -12.39 9.69 7.52
N VAL A 19 -11.69 10.67 6.96
CA VAL A 19 -10.26 10.57 6.64
C VAL A 19 -9.44 10.30 7.90
N ASP A 20 -9.83 10.85 9.05
CA ASP A 20 -9.17 10.58 10.33
C ASP A 20 -9.26 9.11 10.75
N VAL A 21 -10.40 8.45 10.49
CA VAL A 21 -10.55 7.01 10.75
C VAL A 21 -9.64 6.21 9.84
N VAL A 22 -9.56 6.55 8.55
CA VAL A 22 -8.63 5.92 7.60
C VAL A 22 -7.18 6.10 8.05
N LYS A 23 -6.81 7.32 8.46
CA LYS A 23 -5.46 7.65 8.92
C LYS A 23 -5.05 6.88 10.17
N ASN A 24 -5.94 6.80 11.16
CA ASN A 24 -5.67 6.04 12.38
C ASN A 24 -5.62 4.53 12.11
N SER A 25 -6.50 4.02 11.25
CA SER A 25 -6.50 2.62 10.83
C SER A 25 -5.21 2.25 10.08
N TYR A 26 -4.79 3.10 9.14
CA TYR A 26 -3.52 2.93 8.42
C TYR A 26 -2.33 2.90 9.38
N ARG A 27 -2.25 3.82 10.34
CA ARG A 27 -1.18 3.83 11.35
C ARG A 27 -1.15 2.53 12.14
N SER A 28 -2.30 2.05 12.59
CA SER A 28 -2.42 0.76 13.28
C SER A 28 -1.90 -0.42 12.44
N VAL A 29 -2.20 -0.45 11.14
CA VAL A 29 -1.65 -1.46 10.22
C VAL A 29 -0.14 -1.35 10.11
N MET A 30 0.39 -0.14 9.91
CA MET A 30 1.84 0.07 9.76
C MET A 30 2.57 -0.31 11.04
N ASP A 31 2.06 0.09 12.20
CA ASP A 31 2.60 -0.33 13.49
C ASP A 31 2.58 -1.85 13.60
N ALA A 32 1.49 -2.53 13.24
CA ALA A 32 1.44 -3.99 13.30
C ALA A 32 2.35 -4.70 12.27
N VAL A 33 2.64 -4.09 11.12
CA VAL A 33 3.49 -4.67 10.06
C VAL A 33 4.97 -4.47 10.37
N PHE A 34 5.33 -3.32 10.90
CA PHE A 34 6.73 -2.91 11.11
C PHE A 34 7.15 -2.91 12.58
N SER A 35 6.23 -3.13 13.53
CA SER A 35 6.58 -3.42 14.92
C SER A 35 7.43 -4.66 14.96
N SER A 36 8.70 -4.46 15.23
CA SER A 36 9.59 -5.51 15.65
C SER A 36 9.38 -5.73 17.13
N ASP A 37 8.93 -6.93 17.53
CA ASP A 37 8.96 -7.32 18.94
C ASP A 37 10.40 -7.22 19.44
N VAL A 38 10.66 -6.22 20.29
CA VAL A 38 11.98 -5.92 20.81
C VAL A 38 12.58 -7.14 21.51
N LYS A 39 11.74 -7.97 22.15
CA LYS A 39 12.18 -9.21 22.79
C LYS A 39 12.73 -10.18 21.75
N THR A 40 11.95 -10.49 20.71
CA THR A 40 12.38 -11.36 19.61
C THR A 40 13.66 -10.86 18.93
N VAL A 41 13.79 -9.55 18.69
CA VAL A 41 15.00 -8.98 18.07
C VAL A 41 16.20 -9.10 19.01
N ALA A 42 16.03 -8.79 20.28
CA ALA A 42 17.10 -8.88 21.28
C ALA A 42 17.61 -10.32 21.44
N GLU A 43 16.70 -11.30 21.48
CA GLU A 43 17.05 -12.72 21.53
C GLU A 43 17.89 -13.15 20.32
N ARG A 44 17.51 -12.72 19.11
CA ARG A 44 18.28 -13.00 17.88
C ARG A 44 19.68 -12.36 17.88
N LEU A 45 19.80 -11.20 18.50
CA LEU A 45 21.06 -10.47 18.62
C LEU A 45 21.89 -10.90 19.85
N GLY A 46 21.40 -11.84 20.65
CA GLY A 46 22.05 -12.27 21.89
C GLY A 46 22.10 -11.18 22.97
N LEU A 47 21.20 -10.19 22.90
CA LEU A 47 21.11 -9.08 23.85
C LEU A 47 20.25 -9.50 25.04
N ASN A 48 20.76 -9.27 26.25
CA ASN A 48 20.07 -9.60 27.48
C ASN A 48 19.26 -8.38 27.96
N ILE A 49 17.97 -8.34 27.62
CA ILE A 49 17.08 -7.25 27.99
C ILE A 49 16.32 -7.59 29.27
N ILE A 50 16.25 -6.64 30.19
CA ILE A 50 15.45 -6.75 31.41
C ILE A 50 13.97 -6.66 31.03
N GLU A 51 13.15 -7.66 31.37
CA GLU A 51 11.74 -7.72 30.94
C GLU A 51 10.91 -6.48 31.31
N GLN A 52 11.22 -5.84 32.44
CA GLN A 52 10.56 -4.62 32.90
C GLN A 52 10.79 -3.42 31.96
N GLN A 53 11.84 -3.45 31.13
CA GLN A 53 12.18 -2.40 30.16
C GLN A 53 11.50 -2.60 28.80
N LEU A 54 10.98 -3.80 28.53
CA LEU A 54 10.35 -4.12 27.24
C LEU A 54 9.23 -3.15 26.85
N PRO A 55 8.32 -2.70 27.74
CA PRO A 55 7.27 -1.76 27.36
C PRO A 55 7.84 -0.43 26.86
N ILE A 56 8.83 0.13 27.57
CA ILE A 56 9.46 1.40 27.21
C ILE A 56 10.27 1.26 25.91
N LEU A 57 11.00 0.17 25.74
CA LEU A 57 11.79 -0.07 24.53
C LEU A 57 10.88 -0.26 23.31
N ASN A 58 9.78 -1.00 23.44
CA ASN A 58 8.78 -1.12 22.38
C ASN A 58 8.18 0.26 22.04
N SER A 59 7.85 1.08 23.04
CA SER A 59 7.38 2.45 22.80
C SER A 59 8.42 3.31 22.07
N LEU A 60 9.70 3.21 22.43
CA LEU A 60 10.79 3.94 21.77
C LEU A 60 11.00 3.49 20.33
N VAL A 61 11.01 2.19 20.08
CA VAL A 61 11.13 1.63 18.72
C VAL A 61 9.95 2.06 17.86
N ASN A 62 8.72 1.93 18.36
CA ASN A 62 7.52 2.34 17.63
C ASN A 62 7.49 3.86 17.35
N ALA A 63 7.92 4.68 18.33
CA ALA A 63 8.07 6.12 18.14
C ALA A 63 9.14 6.45 17.09
N GLY A 64 10.28 5.76 17.11
CA GLY A 64 11.35 5.92 16.11
C GLY A 64 10.90 5.54 14.70
N LEU A 65 10.21 4.40 14.55
CA LEU A 65 9.63 3.94 13.28
C LEU A 65 8.55 4.91 12.74
N SER A 66 7.81 5.57 13.63
CA SER A 66 6.82 6.59 13.27
C SER A 66 7.46 7.92 12.86
N CYS A 67 8.54 8.33 13.53
CA CYS A 67 9.23 9.61 13.27
C CYS A 67 10.11 9.58 12.01
N SER A 68 10.60 8.39 11.62
CA SER A 68 11.49 8.22 10.48
C SER A 68 10.76 8.14 9.14
N SER A 69 9.48 7.74 9.14
CA SER A 69 8.73 7.51 7.90
C SER A 69 8.12 8.79 7.34
N LYS A 70 8.46 9.13 6.09
CA LYS A 70 7.71 10.11 5.29
C LYS A 70 6.41 9.49 4.78
N GLN A 71 5.32 9.77 5.50
CA GLN A 71 3.97 9.46 5.06
C GLN A 71 3.31 10.72 4.48
N THR A 72 2.74 10.58 3.28
CA THR A 72 1.89 11.60 2.65
C THR A 72 0.49 11.02 2.45
N MET A 73 -0.54 11.74 2.90
CA MET A 73 -1.94 11.39 2.69
C MET A 73 -2.64 12.55 2.01
N VAL A 74 -3.35 12.28 0.92
CA VAL A 74 -4.00 13.30 0.09
C VAL A 74 -5.43 12.86 -0.20
N GLU A 75 -6.35 13.81 -0.05
CA GLU A 75 -7.76 13.68 -0.43
C GLU A 75 -7.96 14.28 -1.82
N HIS A 76 -8.61 13.55 -2.73
CA HIS A 76 -8.90 14.00 -4.09
C HIS A 76 -9.97 13.11 -4.71
N ASP A 77 -10.86 13.65 -5.55
CA ASP A 77 -11.86 12.91 -6.34
C ASP A 77 -12.62 11.78 -5.60
N GLY A 78 -12.94 11.99 -4.32
CA GLY A 78 -13.63 11.00 -3.48
C GLY A 78 -12.75 9.86 -2.95
N PHE A 79 -11.43 9.95 -3.16
CA PHE A 79 -10.40 9.06 -2.65
C PHE A 79 -9.56 9.70 -1.53
N VAL A 80 -9.06 8.83 -0.66
CA VAL A 80 -7.90 9.09 0.18
C VAL A 80 -6.76 8.22 -0.33
N SER A 81 -5.67 8.86 -0.74
CA SER A 81 -4.46 8.18 -1.18
C SER A 81 -3.36 8.33 -0.16
N VAL A 82 -2.64 7.24 0.09
CA VAL A 82 -1.56 7.15 1.06
C VAL A 82 -0.31 6.70 0.34
N SER A 83 0.75 7.49 0.44
CA SER A 83 2.11 7.13 0.02
C SER A 83 3.02 7.15 1.24
N ASP A 84 3.82 6.10 1.38
CA ASP A 84 4.71 5.93 2.53
C ASP A 84 5.94 5.17 2.06
N GLU A 85 7.12 5.69 2.37
CA GLU A 85 8.40 5.12 1.90
C GLU A 85 8.67 3.69 2.40
N ARG A 86 7.94 3.25 3.44
CA ARG A 86 8.01 1.87 3.94
C ARG A 86 7.19 0.89 3.11
N ILE A 87 6.25 1.39 2.30
CA ILE A 87 5.46 0.56 1.40
C ILE A 87 6.32 0.24 0.18
N THR A 88 6.50 -1.05 -0.06
CA THR A 88 7.28 -1.58 -1.16
C THR A 88 6.48 -2.63 -1.90
N PHE A 89 6.91 -3.00 -3.11
CA PHE A 89 6.24 -4.04 -3.89
C PHE A 89 6.17 -5.38 -3.14
N GLU A 90 7.12 -5.67 -2.25
CA GLU A 90 7.14 -6.90 -1.43
C GLU A 90 6.05 -6.93 -0.34
N ASN A 91 5.63 -5.77 0.19
CA ASN A 91 4.75 -5.72 1.36
C ASN A 91 3.39 -5.05 1.08
N ILE A 92 3.24 -4.36 -0.04
CA ILE A 92 2.05 -3.55 -0.34
C ILE A 92 0.77 -4.38 -0.33
N HIS A 93 0.81 -5.61 -0.85
CA HIS A 93 -0.33 -6.52 -0.88
C HIS A 93 -0.80 -6.87 0.53
N ASN A 94 0.14 -7.26 1.42
CA ASN A 94 -0.17 -7.57 2.81
C ASN A 94 -0.75 -6.37 3.56
N ILE A 95 -0.18 -5.17 3.34
CA ILE A 95 -0.67 -3.94 3.94
C ILE A 95 -2.09 -3.63 3.45
N ALA A 96 -2.37 -3.74 2.16
CA ALA A 96 -3.70 -3.53 1.58
C ALA A 96 -4.73 -4.52 2.13
N GLN A 97 -4.38 -5.81 2.24
CA GLN A 97 -5.25 -6.83 2.85
C GLN A 97 -5.60 -6.48 4.31
N LYS A 98 -4.59 -6.16 5.12
CA LYS A 98 -4.80 -5.78 6.52
C LYS A 98 -5.65 -4.52 6.65
N LEU A 99 -5.38 -3.51 5.83
CA LEU A 99 -6.13 -2.27 5.86
C LEU A 99 -7.59 -2.50 5.46
N SER A 100 -7.85 -3.20 4.36
CA SER A 100 -9.21 -3.50 3.88
C SER A 100 -10.04 -4.26 4.91
N ALA A 101 -9.40 -5.09 5.75
CA ALA A 101 -10.06 -5.80 6.85
C ALA A 101 -10.46 -4.88 8.00
N ILE A 102 -9.64 -3.85 8.31
CA ILE A 102 -9.91 -2.92 9.42
C ILE A 102 -10.96 -1.88 9.04
N ILE A 103 -10.84 -1.28 7.85
CA ILE A 103 -11.76 -0.22 7.42
C ILE A 103 -13.01 -0.76 6.74
N THR A 104 -13.06 -2.06 6.42
CA THR A 104 -14.18 -2.72 5.72
C THR A 104 -14.59 -2.00 4.43
N LEU A 105 -13.61 -1.44 3.73
CA LEU A 105 -13.75 -0.82 2.43
C LEU A 105 -12.76 -1.45 1.45
N PRO A 106 -13.07 -1.40 0.14
CA PRO A 106 -12.09 -1.76 -0.87
C PRO A 106 -10.87 -0.84 -0.81
N VAL A 107 -9.68 -1.45 -0.82
CA VAL A 107 -8.38 -0.77 -0.84
C VAL A 107 -7.70 -1.15 -2.15
N PHE A 108 -7.59 -0.18 -3.05
CA PHE A 108 -6.76 -0.29 -4.24
C PHE A 108 -5.31 -0.04 -3.85
N PHE A 109 -4.39 -0.80 -4.42
CA PHE A 109 -2.97 -0.64 -4.20
C PHE A 109 -2.22 -0.67 -5.52
N SER A 110 -1.15 0.10 -5.59
CA SER A 110 -0.24 0.12 -6.74
C SER A 110 1.20 0.28 -6.29
N SER A 111 2.11 -0.42 -6.94
CA SER A 111 3.55 -0.30 -6.72
C SER A 111 4.33 -0.42 -8.00
N VAL A 112 5.40 0.37 -8.09
CA VAL A 112 6.37 0.38 -9.19
C VAL A 112 7.75 0.12 -8.62
N TYR A 113 8.52 -0.74 -9.30
CA TYR A 113 9.92 -1.00 -9.01
C TYR A 113 10.78 -0.82 -10.26
N ASP A 114 11.78 0.05 -10.19
CA ASP A 114 12.76 0.32 -11.26
C ASP A 114 12.14 0.61 -12.64
N ASP A 115 10.92 1.12 -12.67
CA ASP A 115 10.13 1.37 -13.88
C ASP A 115 9.84 0.10 -14.72
N ASP A 116 10.17 -1.07 -14.18
CA ASP A 116 10.19 -2.35 -14.89
C ASP A 116 9.27 -3.40 -14.29
N ILE A 117 8.80 -3.21 -13.04
CA ILE A 117 7.80 -4.08 -12.41
C ILE A 117 6.61 -3.26 -11.95
N PHE A 118 5.42 -3.73 -12.28
CA PHE A 118 4.16 -3.08 -11.95
C PHE A 118 3.29 -4.06 -11.20
N ILE A 119 2.89 -3.66 -10.00
CA ILE A 119 1.92 -4.39 -9.20
C ILE A 119 0.75 -3.47 -8.96
N PHE A 120 -0.45 -3.94 -9.25
CA PHE A 120 -1.65 -3.26 -8.79
C PHE A 120 -2.76 -4.24 -8.50
N GLY A 121 -3.61 -3.90 -7.55
CA GLY A 121 -4.63 -4.82 -7.07
C GLY A 121 -5.67 -4.15 -6.19
N LEU A 122 -6.68 -4.93 -5.84
CA LEU A 122 -7.81 -4.51 -5.04
C LEU A 122 -8.03 -5.55 -3.95
N CYS A 123 -7.99 -5.11 -2.71
CA CYS A 123 -8.36 -5.91 -1.57
C CYS A 123 -9.69 -5.44 -0.99
N GLU A 124 -10.55 -6.36 -0.61
CA GLU A 124 -11.78 -6.07 0.09
C GLU A 124 -11.97 -7.11 1.19
N ASN A 125 -12.22 -6.65 2.43
CA ASN A 125 -12.43 -7.54 3.58
C ASN A 125 -11.33 -8.62 3.72
N ARG A 126 -10.05 -8.24 3.57
CA ARG A 126 -8.85 -9.11 3.60
C ARG A 126 -8.64 -9.98 2.36
N GLU A 127 -9.65 -10.13 1.51
CA GLU A 127 -9.58 -10.94 0.31
C GLU A 127 -8.98 -10.14 -0.85
N THR A 128 -8.26 -10.83 -1.72
CA THR A 128 -7.74 -10.22 -2.96
C THR A 128 -8.78 -10.39 -4.04
N ILE A 129 -9.45 -9.30 -4.41
CA ILE A 129 -10.51 -9.31 -5.41
C ILE A 129 -9.91 -9.29 -6.82
N SER A 130 -8.78 -8.62 -6.96
CA SER A 130 -8.04 -8.54 -8.21
C SER A 130 -6.56 -8.24 -7.95
N LEU A 131 -5.70 -8.79 -8.80
CA LEU A 131 -4.26 -8.61 -8.74
C LEU A 131 -3.69 -8.69 -10.15
N HIS A 132 -2.83 -7.74 -10.48
CA HIS A 132 -2.04 -7.75 -11.69
C HIS A 132 -0.57 -7.52 -11.36
N ILE A 133 0.29 -8.38 -11.91
CA ILE A 133 1.74 -8.26 -11.85
C ILE A 133 2.26 -8.36 -13.28
N SER A 134 2.96 -7.32 -13.73
CA SER A 134 3.53 -7.21 -15.07
C SER A 134 4.94 -6.63 -15.06
N GLY A 135 5.55 -6.57 -16.25
CA GLY A 135 6.92 -6.14 -16.46
C GLY A 135 7.94 -7.28 -16.32
N THR A 136 9.22 -6.99 -16.08
CA THR A 136 10.28 -8.00 -15.99
C THR A 136 10.32 -8.69 -14.61
N CYS A 137 9.16 -9.05 -14.08
CA CYS A 137 8.99 -9.54 -12.71
C CYS A 137 9.73 -10.86 -12.44
N GLU A 138 9.95 -11.67 -13.48
CA GLU A 138 10.64 -12.97 -13.41
C GLU A 138 12.10 -12.81 -12.94
N ALA A 139 12.77 -11.73 -13.34
CA ALA A 139 14.14 -11.41 -12.90
C ALA A 139 14.23 -11.20 -11.37
N TYR A 140 13.09 -10.98 -10.71
CA TYR A 140 12.96 -10.74 -9.28
C TYR A 140 12.25 -11.91 -8.56
N GLY A 141 12.13 -13.06 -9.23
CA GLY A 141 11.50 -14.25 -8.66
C GLY A 141 9.97 -14.16 -8.53
N MET A 142 9.33 -13.21 -9.21
CA MET A 142 7.88 -13.06 -9.25
C MET A 142 7.33 -13.59 -10.57
N THR A 143 6.12 -14.14 -10.54
CA THR A 143 5.43 -14.57 -11.76
C THR A 143 4.44 -13.51 -12.21
N HIS A 144 4.22 -13.43 -13.51
CA HIS A 144 3.11 -12.67 -14.06
C HIS A 144 1.77 -13.15 -13.47
N VAL A 145 0.95 -12.21 -13.03
CA VAL A 145 -0.38 -12.51 -12.49
C VAL A 145 -1.40 -11.64 -13.21
N LEU A 146 -2.48 -12.26 -13.66
CA LEU A 146 -3.64 -11.58 -14.20
C LEU A 146 -4.89 -12.19 -13.57
N HIS A 147 -5.41 -11.51 -12.56
CA HIS A 147 -6.60 -11.96 -11.84
C HIS A 147 -7.65 -10.84 -11.81
N ASN A 148 -8.78 -11.07 -12.48
CA ASN A 148 -9.99 -10.23 -12.38
C ASN A 148 -9.79 -8.73 -12.70
N ILE A 149 -8.93 -8.42 -13.68
CA ILE A 149 -8.53 -7.06 -14.07
C ILE A 149 -9.71 -6.11 -14.32
N GLY A 150 -10.81 -6.62 -14.86
CA GLY A 150 -12.00 -5.81 -15.15
C GLY A 150 -12.66 -5.21 -13.90
N VAL A 151 -12.46 -5.80 -12.71
CA VAL A 151 -12.92 -5.20 -11.45
C VAL A 151 -12.05 -4.01 -11.05
N LEU A 152 -10.74 -4.08 -11.27
CA LEU A 152 -9.84 -2.94 -11.05
C LEU A 152 -10.21 -1.76 -11.95
N GLU A 153 -10.41 -2.04 -13.23
CA GLU A 153 -10.78 -1.02 -14.22
C GLU A 153 -12.07 -0.33 -13.81
N LYS A 154 -13.10 -1.08 -13.38
CA LYS A 154 -14.35 -0.52 -12.88
C LYS A 154 -14.18 0.30 -11.61
N TYR A 155 -13.35 -0.14 -10.67
CA TYR A 155 -13.12 0.57 -9.41
C TYR A 155 -12.43 1.92 -9.63
N VAL A 156 -11.44 1.94 -10.52
CA VAL A 156 -10.62 3.13 -10.86
C VAL A 156 -11.35 4.07 -11.82
N SER A 157 -12.37 3.60 -12.53
CA SER A 157 -13.19 4.46 -13.40
C SER A 157 -14.03 5.44 -12.55
N ILE A 158 -13.72 6.74 -12.63
CA ILE A 158 -14.46 7.80 -11.93
C ILE A 158 -15.91 7.95 -12.47
N ASN A 159 -16.18 7.48 -13.70
CA ASN A 159 -17.46 7.61 -14.40
C ASN A 159 -17.79 6.33 -15.20
N GLU A 160 -19.07 6.03 -15.45
CA GLU A 160 -19.51 4.85 -16.23
C GLU A 160 -18.92 4.78 -17.66
N ASN A 161 -18.47 5.92 -18.21
CA ASN A 161 -17.98 6.04 -19.58
C ASN A 161 -16.44 5.97 -19.73
N SER A 162 -15.70 5.87 -18.62
CA SER A 162 -14.23 5.98 -18.61
C SER A 162 -13.56 4.67 -18.23
N ALA A 163 -13.81 3.60 -19.01
CA ALA A 163 -13.10 2.33 -18.83
C ALA A 163 -11.60 2.52 -19.14
N MET A 164 -10.75 2.16 -18.17
CA MET A 164 -9.31 2.04 -18.40
C MET A 164 -8.98 0.65 -18.97
N LYS A 165 -7.93 0.55 -19.78
CA LYS A 165 -7.37 -0.73 -20.22
C LYS A 165 -6.03 -0.99 -19.54
N LEU A 166 -6.06 -1.47 -18.30
CA LEU A 166 -4.83 -1.59 -17.49
C LEU A 166 -3.92 -2.72 -17.96
N GLN A 167 -4.47 -3.76 -18.58
CA GLN A 167 -3.71 -4.92 -19.08
C GLN A 167 -2.72 -4.58 -20.20
N GLU A 168 -2.96 -3.50 -20.94
CA GLU A 168 -2.16 -3.08 -22.10
C GLU A 168 -1.07 -2.08 -21.71
N LEU A 169 -1.10 -1.57 -20.48
CA LEU A 169 -0.22 -0.52 -20.00
C LEU A 169 0.96 -1.12 -19.23
N CYS A 170 2.12 -0.49 -19.41
CA CYS A 170 3.33 -0.78 -18.66
C CYS A 170 4.03 0.53 -18.31
N GLY A 171 5.03 0.48 -17.44
CA GLY A 171 5.90 1.63 -17.27
C GLY A 171 5.19 2.83 -16.63
N ALA A 172 5.77 3.98 -16.93
CA ALA A 172 5.20 5.29 -16.65
C ALA A 172 3.82 5.54 -17.30
N ASP A 173 3.38 4.74 -18.28
CA ASP A 173 2.07 4.90 -18.91
C ASP A 173 0.96 4.28 -18.05
N ALA A 174 1.21 3.14 -17.40
CA ALA A 174 0.32 2.56 -16.41
C ALA A 174 0.20 3.47 -15.19
N GLU A 175 1.33 3.97 -14.69
CA GLU A 175 1.36 4.92 -13.59
C GLU A 175 0.60 6.21 -13.95
N ARG A 176 0.86 6.81 -15.13
CA ARG A 176 0.13 8.01 -15.58
C ARG A 176 -1.36 7.77 -15.76
N ALA A 177 -1.77 6.60 -16.25
CA ALA A 177 -3.17 6.24 -16.36
C ALA A 177 -3.81 6.15 -14.97
N LEU A 178 -3.18 5.43 -14.04
CA LEU A 178 -3.64 5.36 -12.66
C LEU A 178 -3.71 6.77 -12.07
N ILE A 179 -2.61 7.53 -12.05
CA ILE A 179 -2.55 8.93 -11.59
C ILE A 179 -3.71 9.76 -12.14
N LYS A 180 -3.99 9.67 -13.44
CA LYS A 180 -5.09 10.40 -14.09
C LYS A 180 -6.46 9.94 -13.62
N ALA A 181 -6.64 8.64 -13.37
CA ALA A 181 -7.93 8.07 -13.00
C ALA A 181 -8.19 8.01 -11.51
N ILE A 182 -7.17 8.04 -10.67
CA ILE A 182 -7.36 8.26 -9.24
C ILE A 182 -7.37 9.75 -8.93
N GLY A 183 -6.66 10.61 -9.66
CA GLY A 183 -6.54 12.05 -9.38
C GLY A 183 -5.30 12.41 -8.54
N PHE A 184 -4.38 11.47 -8.38
CA PHE A 184 -3.22 11.59 -7.49
C PHE A 184 -1.91 11.72 -8.26
N GLN A 185 -1.10 12.76 -8.01
CA GLN A 185 0.29 12.79 -8.45
C GLN A 185 1.19 12.14 -7.38
N LEU A 186 1.84 11.02 -7.73
CA LEU A 186 3.08 10.64 -7.06
C LEU A 186 4.10 11.72 -7.40
N ASP A 187 4.59 12.45 -6.40
CA ASP A 187 5.65 13.44 -6.58
C ASP A 187 6.94 12.70 -7.01
N ILE A 188 7.12 12.52 -8.32
CA ILE A 188 8.36 12.02 -8.90
C ILE A 188 9.35 13.19 -8.90
N LYS A 189 10.11 13.33 -7.80
CA LYS A 189 11.31 14.18 -7.79
C LYS A 189 12.54 13.41 -8.24
#